data_AF-A0A2E7SVU9-F1
#
_entry.id   AF-A0A2E7SVU9-F1
#
_cell.length_a   1.000
_cell.length_b   1.000
_cell.length_c   1.000
_cell.angle_alpha   90.00
_cell.angle_beta   90.00
_cell.angle_gamma   90.00
#
_symmetry.space_group_name_H-M   'P 1'
#
loop_
_entity.id
_entity.type
_entity.pdbx_description
1 polymer ?
#
loop_
_entity_poly.entity_id
_entity_poly.type
_entity_poly.pdbx_seq_one_letter_code
_entity_poly.pdbx_strand_id
1 'polypeptide(L)'
;MIAQALQKRVQTYLDLAELSRNDHSVVTIHDFRVSSRNLLAVEPLLRCVSETSQWKKMIRKYLKSLSQLRDTQVLHGNLYGHDQFDTLLLEQMKLSLEEWRAISKNIVDVHFQNNLNASIEIFCSDIKADPPLFNRTAAAQWSKTFQKVKMAIQQANYTDPHSLHKLRIRYKSMRYLATFLHGAGVIDVLDIPELKYWQTLLGDIQDLEVGIKWIEESSNSADMVEQLKEESANLRQKFSDQEEQLEEFIAKIDRMVRSGIAKLELSTQLSSKN
;
A
#
# COMPACT_ATOMS: atom_id res chain seq x y z
N MET A 1 9.15 17.68 11.61
CA MET A 1 9.20 16.59 10.62
C MET A 1 7.99 15.65 10.72
N ILE A 2 7.73 14.98 11.85
CA ILE A 2 6.59 14.03 11.99
C ILE A 2 5.23 14.63 11.60
N ALA A 3 4.85 15.76 12.19
CA ALA A 3 3.58 16.44 11.90
C ALA A 3 3.45 16.83 10.41
N GLN A 4 4.54 17.36 9.82
CA GLN A 4 4.59 17.71 8.40
C GLN A 4 4.43 16.47 7.50
N ALA A 5 5.04 15.34 7.87
CA ALA A 5 4.93 14.08 7.12
C ALA A 5 3.49 13.53 7.15
N LEU A 6 2.80 13.64 8.30
CA LEU A 6 1.39 13.28 8.43
C LEU A 6 0.49 14.21 7.61
N GLN A 7 0.65 15.52 7.76
CA GLN A 7 -0.12 16.53 7.03
C GLN A 7 0.04 16.35 5.52
N LYS A 8 1.27 16.14 5.02
CA LYS A 8 1.52 15.86 3.60
C LYS A 8 0.73 14.63 3.12
N ARG A 9 0.73 13.54 3.90
CA ARG A 9 -0.01 12.31 3.53
C ARG A 9 -1.51 12.54 3.48
N VAL A 10 -2.07 13.28 4.45
CA VAL A 10 -3.49 13.63 4.46
C VAL A 10 -3.83 14.51 3.28
N GLN A 11 -3.08 15.58 3.04
CA GLN A 11 -3.34 16.48 1.93
C GLN A 11 -3.28 15.74 0.59
N THR A 12 -2.22 14.95 0.35
CA THR A 12 -2.11 14.12 -0.86
C THR A 12 -3.28 13.15 -1.02
N TYR A 13 -3.78 12.58 0.09
CA TYR A 13 -4.96 11.72 0.03
C TYR A 13 -6.22 12.50 -0.35
N LEU A 14 -6.47 13.67 0.27
CA LEU A 14 -7.64 14.50 0.01
C LEU A 14 -7.64 15.03 -1.43
N ASP A 15 -6.49 15.53 -1.91
CA ASP A 15 -6.34 16.04 -3.28
C ASP A 15 -6.62 14.95 -4.32
N LEU A 16 -6.05 13.75 -4.13
CA LEU A 16 -6.26 12.64 -5.04
C LEU A 16 -7.67 12.04 -4.92
N ALA A 17 -8.30 12.09 -3.74
CA ALA A 17 -9.69 11.69 -3.58
C ALA A 17 -10.62 12.59 -4.39
N GLU A 18 -10.42 13.91 -4.28
CA GLU A 18 -11.18 14.91 -5.03
C GLU A 18 -10.92 14.78 -6.54
N LEU A 19 -9.66 14.63 -6.95
CA LEU A 19 -9.30 14.40 -8.35
C LEU A 19 -9.97 13.14 -8.90
N SER A 20 -9.96 12.03 -8.15
CA SER A 20 -10.54 10.75 -8.56
C SER A 20 -12.06 10.74 -8.72
N ARG A 21 -12.74 11.81 -8.26
CA ARG A 21 -14.18 12.01 -8.51
C ARG A 21 -14.45 12.39 -9.96
N ASN A 22 -13.53 13.13 -10.58
CA ASN A 22 -13.72 13.75 -11.89
C ASN A 22 -12.80 13.14 -12.96
N ASP A 23 -11.56 12.83 -12.60
CA ASP A 23 -10.59 12.14 -13.45
C ASP A 23 -10.52 10.65 -13.08
N HIS A 24 -10.81 9.80 -14.07
CA HIS A 24 -10.88 8.35 -13.94
C HIS A 24 -9.77 7.64 -14.73
N SER A 25 -8.74 8.39 -15.13
CA SER A 25 -7.57 7.84 -15.82
C SER A 25 -6.91 6.73 -14.99
N VAL A 26 -6.20 5.84 -15.68
CA VAL A 26 -5.42 4.74 -15.06
C VAL A 26 -4.47 5.28 -13.99
N VAL A 27 -3.84 6.42 -14.26
CA VAL A 27 -2.90 7.08 -13.35
C VAL A 27 -3.62 7.62 -12.12
N THR A 28 -4.70 8.38 -12.29
CA THR A 28 -5.41 8.98 -11.15
C THR A 28 -6.03 7.93 -10.23
N ILE A 29 -6.67 6.89 -10.78
CA ILE A 29 -7.22 5.80 -9.97
C ILE A 29 -6.11 5.04 -9.24
N HIS A 30 -4.97 4.80 -9.91
CA HIS A 30 -3.81 4.18 -9.28
C HIS A 30 -3.27 5.02 -8.13
N ASP A 31 -3.06 6.31 -8.34
CA ASP A 31 -2.45 7.21 -7.37
C ASP A 31 -3.35 7.43 -6.15
N PHE A 32 -4.67 7.59 -6.36
CA PHE A 32 -5.63 7.63 -5.27
C PHE A 32 -5.64 6.33 -4.45
N ARG A 33 -5.55 5.18 -5.13
CA ARG A 33 -5.44 3.87 -4.47
C ARG A 33 -4.13 3.73 -3.69
N VAL A 34 -3.03 4.33 -4.15
CA VAL A 34 -1.75 4.35 -3.44
C VAL A 34 -1.81 5.28 -2.23
N SER A 35 -2.33 6.50 -2.37
CA SER A 35 -2.46 7.47 -1.27
C SER A 35 -3.37 6.95 -0.15
N SER A 36 -4.47 6.27 -0.52
CA SER A 36 -5.38 5.59 0.41
C SER A 36 -4.66 4.54 1.26
N ARG A 37 -3.84 3.68 0.64
CA ARG A 37 -3.06 2.66 1.37
C ARG A 37 -1.96 3.28 2.23
N ASN A 38 -1.33 4.35 1.72
CA ASN A 38 -0.34 5.14 2.45
C ASN A 38 -0.91 5.77 3.73
N LEU A 39 -2.15 6.26 3.68
CA LEU A 39 -2.84 6.81 4.85
C LEU A 39 -3.27 5.70 5.82
N LEU A 40 -3.81 4.59 5.30
CA LEU A 40 -4.16 3.43 6.14
C LEU A 40 -2.94 2.81 6.85
N ALA A 41 -1.73 2.96 6.32
CA ALA A 41 -0.51 2.47 6.96
C ALA A 41 -0.17 3.21 8.26
N VAL A 42 -0.59 4.48 8.40
CA VAL A 42 -0.34 5.29 9.60
C VAL A 42 -1.53 5.29 10.58
N GLU A 43 -2.70 4.80 10.17
CA GLU A 43 -3.87 4.65 11.06
C GLU A 43 -3.57 3.98 12.41
N PRO A 44 -2.75 2.91 12.49
CA PRO A 44 -2.46 2.28 13.77
C PRO A 44 -1.71 3.19 14.75
N LEU A 45 -0.96 4.19 14.25
CA LEU A 45 -0.31 5.19 15.08
C LEU A 45 -1.36 6.16 15.63
N LEU A 46 -2.27 6.65 14.79
CA LEU A 46 -3.31 7.61 15.19
C LEU A 46 -4.30 7.00 16.20
N ARG A 47 -4.64 5.72 16.03
CA ARG A 47 -5.60 5.01 16.89
C ARG A 47 -5.16 4.92 18.37
N CYS A 48 -3.89 5.16 18.70
CA CYS A 48 -3.48 5.11 20.11
C CYS A 48 -4.06 6.24 20.96
N VAL A 49 -4.52 7.32 20.33
CA VAL A 49 -5.02 8.54 21.00
C VAL A 49 -6.34 9.06 20.43
N SER A 50 -6.78 8.57 19.26
CA SER A 50 -8.02 9.04 18.64
C SER A 50 -8.88 7.91 18.08
N GLU A 51 -10.18 8.19 17.93
CA GLU A 51 -11.10 7.32 17.23
C GLU A 51 -10.89 7.41 15.71
N THR A 52 -10.52 6.28 15.10
CA THR A 52 -10.17 6.22 13.68
C THR A 52 -11.06 5.27 12.87
N SER A 53 -11.96 4.55 13.56
CA SER A 53 -12.74 3.45 13.00
C SER A 53 -13.60 3.88 11.79
N GLN A 54 -14.23 5.06 11.87
CA GLN A 54 -15.13 5.57 10.85
C GLN A 54 -14.40 5.89 9.54
N TRP A 55 -13.42 6.81 9.57
CA TRP A 55 -12.69 7.20 8.35
C TRP A 55 -11.91 6.01 7.77
N LYS A 56 -11.34 5.14 8.61
CA LYS A 56 -10.69 3.90 8.16
C LYS A 56 -11.65 3.00 7.39
N LYS A 57 -12.88 2.81 7.89
CA LYS A 57 -13.92 2.01 7.23
C LYS A 57 -14.29 2.63 5.88
N MET A 58 -14.40 3.95 5.80
CA MET A 58 -14.69 4.67 4.56
C MET A 58 -13.57 4.52 3.52
N ILE A 59 -12.30 4.74 3.90
CA ILE A 59 -11.16 4.53 2.97
C ILE A 59 -11.15 3.09 2.44
N ARG A 60 -11.39 2.10 3.30
CA ARG A 60 -11.48 0.68 2.88
C ARG A 60 -12.64 0.43 1.94
N LYS A 61 -13.80 1.06 2.16
CA LYS A 61 -14.96 0.98 1.25
C LYS A 61 -14.59 1.52 -0.13
N TYR A 62 -13.96 2.70 -0.20
CA TYR A 62 -13.54 3.29 -1.48
C TYR A 62 -12.47 2.45 -2.19
N LEU A 63 -11.50 1.91 -1.46
CA LEU A 63 -10.51 0.99 -2.04
C LEU A 63 -11.17 -0.27 -2.60
N LYS A 64 -12.18 -0.81 -1.90
CA LYS A 64 -12.90 -2.02 -2.33
C LYS A 64 -13.71 -1.76 -3.59
N SER A 65 -14.42 -0.64 -3.70
CA SER A 65 -15.19 -0.30 -4.91
C SER A 65 -14.30 -0.10 -6.14
N LEU A 66 -13.05 0.31 -5.94
CA LEU A 66 -12.07 0.47 -7.01
C LEU A 66 -11.29 -0.81 -7.34
N SER A 67 -11.53 -1.94 -6.66
CA SER A 67 -10.75 -3.16 -6.90
C SER A 67 -10.97 -3.67 -8.33
N GLN A 68 -12.23 -3.90 -8.71
CA GLN A 68 -12.55 -4.42 -10.04
C GLN A 68 -12.06 -3.48 -11.15
N LEU A 69 -12.35 -2.17 -11.03
CA LEU A 69 -11.89 -1.19 -12.01
C LEU A 69 -10.36 -1.22 -12.16
N ARG A 70 -9.61 -1.29 -11.06
CA ARG A 70 -8.15 -1.32 -11.13
C ARG A 70 -7.63 -2.61 -11.74
N ASP A 71 -8.20 -3.75 -11.34
CA ASP A 71 -7.77 -5.05 -11.84
C ASP A 71 -8.00 -5.11 -13.36
N THR A 72 -9.17 -4.67 -13.85
CA THR A 72 -9.45 -4.59 -15.30
C THR A 72 -8.54 -3.58 -16.02
N GLN A 73 -8.23 -2.42 -15.43
CA GLN A 73 -7.26 -1.47 -16.01
C GLN A 73 -5.84 -2.06 -16.15
N VAL A 74 -5.41 -2.87 -15.19
CA VAL A 74 -4.11 -3.56 -15.24
C VAL A 74 -4.14 -4.64 -16.34
N LEU A 75 -5.19 -5.46 -16.37
CA LEU A 75 -5.35 -6.48 -17.40
C LEU A 75 -5.39 -5.90 -18.80
N HIS A 76 -6.13 -4.83 -19.02
CA HIS A 76 -6.17 -4.14 -20.31
C HIS A 76 -4.80 -3.57 -20.71
N GLY A 77 -3.99 -3.13 -19.76
CA GLY A 77 -2.60 -2.72 -20.03
C GLY A 77 -1.69 -3.89 -20.41
N ASN A 78 -1.84 -5.03 -19.72
CA ASN A 78 -1.02 -6.22 -19.93
C ASN A 78 -1.39 -6.97 -21.21
N LEU A 79 -2.67 -6.97 -21.59
CA LEU A 79 -3.20 -7.65 -22.77
C LEU A 79 -3.33 -6.72 -23.98
N TYR A 80 -2.73 -5.53 -23.93
CA TYR A 80 -2.79 -4.57 -25.02
C TYR A 80 -2.29 -5.18 -26.34
N GLY A 81 -3.09 -5.03 -27.41
CA GLY A 81 -2.80 -5.63 -28.72
C GLY A 81 -3.45 -7.00 -28.95
N HIS A 82 -4.24 -7.50 -28.00
CA HIS A 82 -5.09 -8.68 -28.17
C HIS A 82 -6.56 -8.27 -28.31
N ASP A 83 -6.95 -7.79 -29.51
CA ASP A 83 -8.28 -7.24 -29.82
C ASP A 83 -9.47 -8.09 -29.33
N GLN A 84 -9.28 -9.41 -29.27
CA GLN A 84 -10.27 -10.37 -28.78
C GLN A 84 -10.67 -10.17 -27.30
N PHE A 85 -9.83 -9.53 -26.48
CA PHE A 85 -10.11 -9.26 -25.06
C PHE A 85 -10.55 -7.82 -24.80
N ASP A 86 -10.19 -6.89 -25.69
CA ASP A 86 -10.39 -5.45 -25.48
C ASP A 86 -11.86 -5.09 -25.26
N THR A 87 -12.77 -5.64 -26.06
CA THR A 87 -14.21 -5.34 -25.95
C THR A 87 -14.74 -5.71 -24.56
N LEU A 88 -14.44 -6.91 -24.07
CA LEU A 88 -14.90 -7.40 -22.77
C LEU A 88 -14.30 -6.60 -21.61
N LEU A 89 -13.01 -6.25 -21.70
CA LEU A 89 -12.32 -5.46 -20.69
C LEU A 89 -12.87 -4.02 -20.63
N LEU A 90 -13.13 -3.40 -21.78
CA LEU A 90 -13.69 -2.05 -21.86
C LEU A 90 -15.12 -2.00 -21.30
N GLU A 91 -15.95 -3.01 -21.57
CA GLU A 91 -17.29 -3.14 -20.99
C GLU A 91 -17.23 -3.29 -19.46
N GLN A 92 -16.35 -4.17 -18.96
CA GLN A 92 -16.17 -4.36 -17.52
C GLN A 92 -15.62 -3.11 -16.82
N MET A 93 -14.70 -2.37 -17.47
CA MET A 93 -14.21 -1.08 -16.99
C MET A 93 -15.34 -0.06 -16.90
N LYS A 94 -16.21 0.01 -17.91
CA LYS A 94 -17.36 0.92 -17.92
C LYS A 94 -18.31 0.64 -16.75
N LEU A 95 -18.68 -0.63 -16.52
CA LEU A 95 -19.54 -1.02 -15.41
C LEU A 95 -18.92 -0.67 -14.05
N SER A 96 -17.65 -1.04 -13.85
CA SER A 96 -16.92 -0.75 -12.60
C SER A 96 -16.77 0.76 -12.36
N LEU A 97 -16.64 1.55 -13.44
CA LEU A 97 -16.58 3.00 -13.37
C LEU A 97 -17.93 3.63 -13.00
N GLU A 98 -19.04 3.09 -13.49
CA GLU A 98 -20.39 3.53 -13.12
C GLU A 98 -20.65 3.30 -11.62
N GLU A 99 -20.23 2.14 -11.09
CA GLU A 99 -20.28 1.84 -9.65
C GLU A 99 -19.42 2.83 -8.84
N TRP A 100 -18.21 3.12 -9.31
CA TRP A 100 -17.33 4.10 -8.66
C TRP A 100 -17.96 5.49 -8.64
N ARG A 101 -18.51 5.96 -9.78
CA ARG A 101 -19.17 7.26 -9.90
C ARG A 101 -20.36 7.40 -8.96
N ALA A 102 -21.08 6.33 -8.67
CA ALA A 102 -22.16 6.36 -7.69
C ALA A 102 -21.63 6.58 -6.26
N ILE A 103 -20.49 5.98 -5.93
CA ILE A 103 -19.87 6.02 -4.59
C ILE A 103 -19.07 7.29 -4.37
N SER A 104 -18.38 7.79 -5.41
CA SER A 104 -17.42 8.90 -5.31
C SER A 104 -18.08 10.27 -5.15
N LYS A 105 -19.40 10.39 -5.35
CA LYS A 105 -20.15 11.64 -5.15
C LYS A 105 -19.92 12.26 -3.77
N ASN A 106 -19.87 11.41 -2.74
CA ASN A 106 -19.67 11.81 -1.35
C ASN A 106 -18.29 11.38 -0.83
N ILE A 107 -17.32 11.21 -1.73
CA ILE A 107 -15.95 10.93 -1.31
C ILE A 107 -15.41 12.14 -0.56
N VAL A 108 -14.73 11.89 0.57
CA VAL A 108 -14.12 12.93 1.42
C VAL A 108 -15.06 14.09 1.73
N ASP A 109 -16.31 13.81 2.12
CA ASP A 109 -17.23 14.84 2.60
C ASP A 109 -16.68 15.59 3.83
N VAL A 110 -17.33 16.71 4.20
CA VAL A 110 -16.91 17.56 5.31
C VAL A 110 -16.79 16.77 6.63
N HIS A 111 -17.69 15.82 6.87
CA HIS A 111 -17.66 15.02 8.08
C HIS A 111 -16.45 14.08 8.11
N PHE A 112 -16.16 13.41 6.99
CA PHE A 112 -14.98 12.59 6.81
C PHE A 112 -13.70 13.42 7.03
N GLN A 113 -13.60 14.59 6.39
CA GLN A 113 -12.43 15.46 6.49
C GLN A 113 -12.20 15.91 7.94
N ASN A 114 -13.26 16.35 8.63
CA ASN A 114 -13.19 16.75 10.03
C ASN A 114 -12.72 15.61 10.94
N ASN A 115 -13.28 14.41 10.79
CA ASN A 115 -12.89 13.25 11.59
C ASN A 115 -11.42 12.83 11.35
N LEU A 116 -10.98 12.87 10.09
CA LEU A 116 -9.60 12.58 9.73
C LEU A 116 -8.64 13.62 10.30
N ASN A 117 -8.92 14.91 10.08
CA ASN A 117 -8.07 16.01 10.55
C ASN A 117 -8.00 16.05 12.08
N ALA A 118 -9.12 15.85 12.78
CA ALA A 118 -9.14 15.76 14.24
C ALA A 118 -8.23 14.63 14.76
N SER A 119 -8.22 13.46 14.10
CA SER A 119 -7.31 12.36 14.47
C SER A 119 -5.84 12.76 14.35
N ILE A 120 -5.49 13.53 13.32
CA ILE A 120 -4.11 14.02 13.12
C ILE A 120 -3.76 15.10 14.14
N GLU A 121 -4.67 16.04 14.40
CA GLU A 121 -4.47 17.15 15.33
C GLU A 121 -4.29 16.66 16.77
N ILE A 122 -5.12 15.71 17.21
CA ILE A 122 -4.99 15.05 18.51
C ILE A 122 -3.62 14.38 18.61
N PHE A 123 -3.27 13.52 17.65
CA PHE A 123 -1.97 12.85 17.65
C PHE A 123 -0.81 13.84 17.63
N CYS A 124 -0.87 14.90 16.82
CA CYS A 124 0.18 15.91 16.75
C CYS A 124 0.28 16.74 18.04
N SER A 125 -0.82 16.96 18.75
CA SER A 125 -0.81 17.66 20.04
C SER A 125 -0.23 16.77 21.14
N ASP A 126 -0.60 15.49 21.15
CA ASP A 126 -0.11 14.54 22.14
C ASP A 126 1.38 14.26 21.98
N ILE A 127 1.91 14.11 20.75
CA ILE A 127 3.36 13.98 20.56
C ILE A 127 4.13 15.28 20.88
N LYS A 128 3.48 16.44 20.88
CA LYS A 128 4.11 17.69 21.33
C LYS A 128 4.18 17.74 22.85
N ALA A 129 3.13 17.27 23.53
CA ALA A 129 3.07 17.20 24.99
C ALA A 129 3.94 16.07 25.56
N ASP A 130 3.99 14.93 24.88
CA ASP A 130 4.76 13.73 25.23
C ASP A 130 5.53 13.23 23.99
N PRO A 131 6.67 13.84 23.63
CA PRO A 131 7.48 13.41 22.49
C PRO A 131 7.83 11.91 22.46
N PRO A 132 8.09 11.24 23.60
CA PRO A 132 8.26 9.79 23.63
C PRO A 132 7.06 8.97 23.12
N LEU A 133 5.84 9.51 23.08
CA LEU A 133 4.65 8.82 22.55
C LEU A 133 4.86 8.33 21.12
N PHE A 134 5.42 9.18 20.25
CA PHE A 134 5.70 8.81 18.87
C PHE A 134 6.67 7.63 18.81
N ASN A 135 7.76 7.68 19.57
CA ASN A 135 8.80 6.64 19.55
C ASN A 135 8.22 5.28 19.96
N ARG A 136 7.48 5.24 21.06
CA ARG A 136 6.83 4.01 21.56
C ARG A 136 5.83 3.43 20.56
N THR A 137 4.98 4.28 19.99
CA THR A 137 3.93 3.86 19.05
C THR A 137 4.52 3.41 17.70
N ALA A 138 5.53 4.13 17.18
CA ALA A 138 6.27 3.76 15.98
C ALA A 138 7.03 2.44 16.16
N ALA A 139 7.72 2.24 17.30
CA ALA A 139 8.45 1.01 17.59
C ALA A 139 7.53 -0.21 17.67
N ALA A 140 6.41 -0.09 18.37
CA ALA A 140 5.42 -1.15 18.51
C ALA A 140 4.80 -1.51 17.15
N GLN A 141 4.40 -0.49 16.38
CA GLN A 141 3.77 -0.70 15.07
C GLN A 141 4.76 -1.25 14.04
N TRP A 142 6.01 -0.79 14.04
CA TRP A 142 7.07 -1.32 13.20
C TRP A 142 7.34 -2.78 13.53
N SER A 143 7.57 -3.11 14.80
CA SER A 143 7.85 -4.49 15.24
C SER A 143 6.75 -5.45 14.80
N LYS A 144 5.48 -5.06 14.96
CA LYS A 144 4.32 -5.83 14.50
C LYS A 144 4.29 -5.99 12.97
N THR A 145 4.66 -4.95 12.23
CA THR A 145 4.64 -4.96 10.77
C THR A 145 5.78 -5.82 10.20
N PHE A 146 6.98 -5.66 10.74
CA PHE A 146 8.16 -6.45 10.41
C PHE A 146 7.95 -7.94 10.70
N GLN A 147 7.42 -8.29 11.87
CA GLN A 147 7.16 -9.68 12.23
C GLN A 147 6.17 -10.36 11.26
N LYS A 148 5.14 -9.63 10.80
CA LYS A 148 4.22 -10.14 9.78
C LYS A 148 4.85 -10.36 8.42
N VAL A 149 5.78 -9.49 8.01
CA VAL A 149 6.51 -9.66 6.74
C VAL A 149 7.46 -10.84 6.86
N LYS A 150 8.24 -10.92 7.95
CA LYS A 150 9.16 -12.04 8.20
C LYS A 150 8.44 -13.39 8.17
N MET A 151 7.30 -13.50 8.87
CA MET A 151 6.48 -14.71 8.82
C MET A 151 5.96 -15.01 7.41
N ALA A 152 5.62 -13.97 6.63
CA ALA A 152 5.12 -14.17 5.28
C ALA A 152 6.21 -14.59 4.29
N ILE A 153 7.48 -14.17 4.51
CA ILE A 153 8.61 -14.70 3.75
C ILE A 153 8.83 -16.17 4.10
N GLN A 154 8.90 -16.51 5.39
CA GLN A 154 9.07 -17.89 5.85
C GLN A 154 7.97 -18.86 5.39
N GLN A 155 6.79 -18.32 5.03
CA GLN A 155 5.65 -19.07 4.52
C GLN A 155 5.49 -18.96 3.00
N ALA A 156 6.30 -18.12 2.35
CA ALA A 156 6.28 -17.98 0.91
C ALA A 156 6.78 -19.29 0.29
N ASN A 157 6.04 -19.77 -0.70
CA ASN A 157 6.43 -20.89 -1.52
C ASN A 157 6.23 -20.43 -2.96
N TYR A 158 7.32 -20.37 -3.72
CA TYR A 158 7.27 -19.90 -5.11
C TYR A 158 6.35 -20.76 -5.99
N THR A 159 6.11 -22.02 -5.62
CA THR A 159 5.17 -22.90 -6.34
C THR A 159 3.70 -22.62 -6.00
N ASP A 160 3.41 -21.87 -4.93
CA ASP A 160 2.07 -21.44 -4.51
C ASP A 160 1.90 -19.91 -4.68
N PRO A 161 1.27 -19.44 -5.78
CA PRO A 161 1.07 -18.00 -6.01
C PRO A 161 0.27 -17.30 -4.91
N HIS A 162 -0.62 -18.00 -4.20
CA HIS A 162 -1.40 -17.41 -3.13
C HIS A 162 -0.54 -17.10 -1.89
N SER A 163 0.50 -17.90 -1.61
CA SER A 163 1.49 -17.58 -0.58
C SER A 163 2.27 -16.29 -0.92
N LEU A 164 2.68 -16.12 -2.18
CA LEU A 164 3.36 -14.92 -2.66
C LEU A 164 2.44 -13.69 -2.62
N HIS A 165 1.14 -13.86 -2.90
CA HIS A 165 0.15 -12.81 -2.71
C HIS A 165 0.08 -12.31 -1.26
N LYS A 166 0.09 -13.24 -0.29
CA LYS A 166 0.11 -12.87 1.13
C LYS A 166 1.39 -12.09 1.48
N LEU A 167 2.55 -12.56 1.02
CA LEU A 167 3.82 -11.84 1.17
C LEU A 167 3.73 -10.43 0.59
N ARG A 168 3.23 -10.28 -0.64
CA ARG A 168 3.01 -9.00 -1.31
C ARG A 168 2.18 -8.02 -0.47
N ILE A 169 1.07 -8.48 0.11
CA ILE A 169 0.22 -7.63 0.96
C ILE A 169 1.00 -7.14 2.19
N ARG A 170 1.72 -8.05 2.87
CA ARG A 170 2.51 -7.69 4.06
C ARG A 170 3.64 -6.73 3.70
N TYR A 171 4.35 -7.03 2.62
CA TYR A 171 5.43 -6.21 2.09
C TYR A 171 4.96 -4.79 1.79
N LYS A 172 3.82 -4.62 1.10
CA LYS A 172 3.23 -3.30 0.84
C LYS A 172 2.94 -2.53 2.14
N SER A 173 2.35 -3.18 3.15
CA SER A 173 2.12 -2.54 4.45
C SER A 173 3.42 -2.06 5.10
N MET A 174 4.48 -2.86 5.07
CA MET A 174 5.81 -2.47 5.57
C MET A 174 6.39 -1.31 4.77
N ARG A 175 6.38 -1.38 3.45
CA ARG A 175 6.87 -0.32 2.56
C ARG A 175 6.19 1.02 2.87
N TYR A 176 4.88 1.06 2.98
CA TYR A 176 4.16 2.31 3.26
C TYR A 176 4.52 2.91 4.62
N LEU A 177 4.71 2.07 5.64
CA LEU A 177 5.17 2.50 6.96
C LEU A 177 6.63 2.98 6.92
N ALA A 178 7.53 2.26 6.25
CA ALA A 178 8.93 2.67 6.09
C ALA A 178 9.05 4.02 5.37
N THR A 179 8.29 4.24 4.30
CA THR A 179 8.23 5.54 3.60
C THR A 179 7.67 6.64 4.50
N PHE A 180 6.76 6.34 5.43
CA PHE A 180 6.30 7.33 6.41
C PHE A 180 7.41 7.69 7.38
N LEU A 181 8.06 6.68 7.96
CA LEU A 181 9.14 6.86 8.92
C LEU A 181 10.33 7.61 8.30
N HIS A 182 10.65 7.38 7.03
CA HIS A 182 11.60 8.19 6.29
C HIS A 182 11.16 9.66 6.18
N GLY A 183 9.94 9.93 5.72
CA GLY A 183 9.42 11.31 5.64
C GLY A 183 9.28 12.00 7.00
N ALA A 184 9.12 11.23 8.08
CA ALA A 184 9.06 11.72 9.45
C ALA A 184 10.45 12.03 10.04
N GLY A 185 11.54 11.68 9.35
CA GLY A 185 12.92 11.87 9.81
C GLY A 185 13.41 10.78 10.77
N VAL A 186 12.74 9.62 10.82
CA VAL A 186 13.22 8.45 11.59
C VAL A 186 14.32 7.73 10.83
N ILE A 187 14.19 7.65 9.50
CA ILE A 187 15.16 7.01 8.62
C ILE A 187 15.76 8.08 7.71
N ASP A 188 17.07 8.25 7.71
CA ASP A 188 17.74 9.27 6.90
C ASP A 188 17.75 8.93 5.41
N VAL A 189 18.05 7.66 5.09
CA VAL A 189 18.15 7.16 3.71
C VAL A 189 17.22 5.97 3.56
N LEU A 190 16.39 5.94 2.52
CA LEU A 190 15.55 4.80 2.20
C LEU A 190 15.74 4.43 0.73
N ASP A 191 16.04 3.16 0.47
CA ASP A 191 16.24 2.67 -0.89
C ASP A 191 14.90 2.49 -1.60
N ILE A 192 14.37 3.60 -2.13
CA ILE A 192 13.09 3.61 -2.85
C ILE A 192 13.13 2.75 -4.12
N PRO A 193 14.21 2.75 -4.93
CA PRO A 193 14.34 1.85 -6.07
C PRO A 193 14.22 0.37 -5.67
N GLU A 194 14.97 -0.06 -4.66
CA GLU A 194 14.93 -1.46 -4.19
C GLU A 194 13.55 -1.81 -3.60
N LEU A 195 12.95 -0.89 -2.83
CA LEU A 195 11.58 -1.08 -2.34
C LEU A 195 10.57 -1.28 -3.48
N LYS A 196 10.74 -0.56 -4.59
CA LYS A 196 9.89 -0.64 -5.78
C LYS A 196 10.14 -1.93 -6.54
N TYR A 197 11.39 -2.35 -6.67
CA TYR A 197 11.78 -3.61 -7.33
C TYR A 197 10.98 -4.80 -6.79
N TRP A 198 11.07 -5.08 -5.49
CA TRP A 198 10.35 -6.19 -4.88
C TRP A 198 8.83 -6.06 -4.96
N GLN A 199 8.31 -4.82 -4.87
CA GLN A 199 6.87 -4.59 -5.04
C GLN A 199 6.41 -4.91 -6.46
N THR A 200 7.22 -4.55 -7.47
CA THR A 200 6.96 -4.83 -8.88
C THR A 200 7.03 -6.32 -9.13
N LEU A 201 8.11 -7.02 -8.73
CA LEU A 201 8.22 -8.47 -8.91
C LEU A 201 7.02 -9.25 -8.35
N LEU A 202 6.66 -9.00 -7.08
CA LEU A 202 5.48 -9.62 -6.47
C LEU A 202 4.16 -9.11 -7.08
N GLY A 203 4.17 -7.91 -7.63
CA GLY A 203 3.07 -7.28 -8.36
C GLY A 203 2.76 -8.01 -9.64
N ASP A 204 3.77 -8.18 -10.48
CA ASP A 204 3.69 -8.77 -11.80
C ASP A 204 3.24 -10.23 -11.70
N ILE A 205 3.76 -11.00 -10.73
CA ILE A 205 3.27 -12.35 -10.43
C ILE A 205 1.76 -12.33 -10.15
N GLN A 206 1.30 -11.47 -9.23
CA GLN A 206 -0.12 -11.39 -8.90
C GLN A 206 -0.98 -10.96 -10.08
N ASP A 207 -0.49 -10.03 -10.90
CA ASP A 207 -1.24 -9.46 -12.00
C ASP A 207 -1.42 -10.51 -13.13
N LEU A 208 -0.41 -11.38 -13.35
CA LEU A 208 -0.52 -12.55 -14.23
C LEU A 208 -1.54 -13.58 -13.70
N GLU A 209 -1.52 -13.92 -12.41
CA GLU A 209 -2.50 -14.85 -11.81
C GLU A 209 -3.94 -14.35 -11.93
N VAL A 210 -4.14 -13.03 -11.81
CA VAL A 210 -5.46 -12.41 -12.04
C VAL A 210 -5.84 -12.51 -13.52
N GLY A 211 -4.89 -12.34 -14.44
CA GLY A 211 -5.12 -12.46 -15.88
C GLY A 211 -5.48 -13.87 -16.31
N ILE A 212 -4.72 -14.88 -15.86
CA ILE A 212 -5.00 -16.30 -16.10
C ILE A 212 -6.44 -16.62 -15.71
N LYS A 213 -6.81 -16.29 -14.46
CA LYS A 213 -8.16 -16.54 -13.95
C LYS A 213 -9.23 -15.82 -14.78
N TRP A 214 -9.00 -14.56 -15.14
CA TRP A 214 -9.95 -13.79 -15.92
C TRP A 214 -10.17 -14.39 -17.32
N ILE A 215 -9.12 -14.84 -18.01
CA ILE A 215 -9.22 -15.45 -19.35
C ILE A 215 -9.93 -16.80 -19.28
N GLU A 216 -9.59 -17.62 -18.29
CA GLU A 216 -10.27 -18.91 -18.02
C GLU A 216 -11.78 -18.72 -17.76
N GLU A 217 -12.20 -17.61 -17.16
CA GLU A 217 -13.62 -17.31 -16.88
C GLU A 217 -14.36 -16.63 -18.04
N SER A 218 -13.66 -15.93 -18.95
CA SER A 218 -14.30 -14.98 -19.90
C SER A 218 -14.21 -15.34 -21.38
N SER A 219 -13.18 -16.07 -21.82
CA SER A 219 -12.87 -16.20 -23.25
C SER A 219 -12.27 -17.55 -23.66
N ASN A 220 -11.89 -18.41 -22.72
CA ASN A 220 -11.37 -19.76 -22.96
C ASN A 220 -10.21 -19.82 -23.98
N SER A 221 -9.34 -18.80 -24.00
CA SER A 221 -8.13 -18.81 -24.83
C SER A 221 -7.04 -19.66 -24.17
N ALA A 222 -7.04 -20.97 -24.47
CA ALA A 222 -6.10 -21.93 -23.89
C ALA A 222 -4.62 -21.55 -24.15
N ASP A 223 -4.30 -21.11 -25.36
CA ASP A 223 -2.94 -20.72 -25.74
C ASP A 223 -2.43 -19.52 -24.92
N MET A 224 -3.27 -18.50 -24.74
CA MET A 224 -2.92 -17.33 -23.93
C MET A 224 -2.79 -17.69 -22.45
N VAL A 225 -3.67 -18.55 -21.94
CA VAL A 225 -3.58 -19.04 -20.56
C VAL A 225 -2.24 -19.77 -20.32
N GLU A 226 -1.82 -20.61 -21.26
CA GLU A 226 -0.55 -21.33 -21.15
C GLU A 226 0.64 -20.36 -21.18
N GLN A 227 0.63 -19.38 -22.09
CA GLN A 227 1.66 -18.35 -22.16
C GLN A 227 1.79 -17.56 -20.85
N LEU A 228 0.68 -17.12 -20.26
CA LEU A 228 0.69 -16.38 -18.99
C LEU A 228 1.12 -17.27 -17.82
N LYS A 229 0.78 -18.57 -17.84
CA LYS A 229 1.24 -19.54 -16.83
C LYS A 229 2.75 -19.74 -16.89
N GLU A 230 3.33 -19.82 -18.09
CA GLU A 230 4.77 -19.88 -18.29
C GLU A 230 5.46 -18.61 -17.78
N GLU A 231 4.93 -17.42 -18.13
CA GLU A 231 5.46 -16.15 -17.65
C GLU A 231 5.39 -16.03 -16.11
N SER A 232 4.26 -16.44 -15.51
CA SER A 232 4.11 -16.48 -14.05
C SER A 232 5.13 -17.43 -13.43
N ALA A 233 5.31 -18.63 -13.98
CA ALA A 233 6.31 -19.60 -13.51
C ALA A 233 7.73 -19.01 -13.55
N ASN A 234 8.09 -18.31 -14.62
CA ASN A 234 9.39 -17.65 -14.76
C ASN A 234 9.60 -16.55 -13.71
N LEU A 235 8.60 -15.70 -13.44
CA LEU A 235 8.70 -14.67 -12.40
C LEU A 235 8.75 -15.27 -10.99
N ARG A 236 8.01 -16.35 -10.73
CA ARG A 236 8.04 -17.07 -9.46
C ARG A 236 9.39 -17.74 -9.23
N GLN A 237 9.98 -18.34 -10.26
CA GLN A 237 11.34 -18.87 -10.19
C GLN A 237 12.36 -17.75 -9.91
N LYS A 238 12.25 -16.63 -10.62
CA LYS A 238 13.09 -15.45 -10.36
C LYS A 238 12.97 -14.94 -8.92
N PHE A 239 11.77 -14.96 -8.34
CA PHE A 239 11.58 -14.65 -6.92
C PHE A 239 12.33 -15.66 -6.03
N SER A 240 12.18 -16.96 -6.30
CA SER A 240 12.88 -18.02 -5.56
C SER A 240 14.40 -17.84 -5.59
N ASP A 241 14.96 -17.49 -6.74
CA ASP A 241 16.41 -17.32 -6.93
C ASP A 241 16.96 -16.12 -6.16
N GLN A 242 16.10 -15.20 -5.73
CA GLN A 242 16.49 -13.95 -5.07
C GLN A 242 15.87 -13.80 -3.66
N GLU A 243 15.24 -14.84 -3.12
CA GLU A 243 14.53 -14.78 -1.84
C GLU A 243 15.44 -14.30 -0.70
N GLU A 244 16.68 -14.79 -0.65
CA GLU A 244 17.68 -14.38 0.35
C GLU A 244 17.98 -12.87 0.27
N GLN A 245 18.04 -12.30 -0.93
CA GLN A 245 18.27 -10.86 -1.13
C GLN A 245 17.12 -10.03 -0.56
N LEU A 246 15.87 -10.50 -0.71
CA LEU A 246 14.71 -9.86 -0.11
C LEU A 246 14.77 -9.91 1.42
N GLU A 247 15.16 -11.05 1.99
CA GLU A 247 15.31 -11.20 3.45
C GLU A 247 16.37 -10.25 4.01
N GLU A 248 17.55 -10.20 3.39
CA GLU A 248 18.63 -9.30 3.77
C GLU A 248 18.21 -7.83 3.67
N PHE A 249 17.50 -7.48 2.59
CA PHE A 249 16.98 -6.14 2.38
C PHE A 249 15.98 -5.73 3.46
N ILE A 250 15.04 -6.61 3.81
CA ILE A 250 14.07 -6.34 4.88
C ILE A 250 14.75 -6.24 6.24
N ALA A 251 15.75 -7.10 6.52
CA ALA A 251 16.54 -7.02 7.74
C ALA A 251 17.34 -5.72 7.83
N LYS A 252 17.88 -5.23 6.70
CA LYS A 252 18.53 -3.92 6.62
C LYS A 252 17.56 -2.80 6.99
N ILE A 253 16.35 -2.77 6.42
CA ILE A 253 15.35 -1.75 6.75
C ILE A 253 14.98 -1.80 8.24
N ASP A 254 14.82 -2.99 8.83
CA ASP A 254 14.52 -3.12 10.27
C ASP A 254 15.61 -2.52 11.16
N ARG A 255 16.89 -2.80 10.86
CA ARG A 255 18.02 -2.18 11.58
C ARG A 255 17.98 -0.65 11.50
N MET A 256 17.68 -0.12 10.31
CA MET A 256 17.60 1.33 10.09
C MET A 256 16.47 1.97 10.90
N VAL A 257 15.28 1.37 10.90
CA VAL A 257 14.14 1.88 11.67
C VAL A 257 14.44 1.82 13.17
N ARG A 258 14.95 0.70 13.68
CA ARG A 258 15.28 0.55 15.11
C ARG A 258 16.33 1.57 15.56
N SER A 259 17.40 1.74 14.77
CA SER A 259 18.43 2.74 15.04
C SER A 259 17.85 4.15 15.03
N GLY A 260 17.01 4.47 14.04
CA GLY A 260 16.33 5.74 13.92
C GLY A 260 15.47 6.10 15.14
N ILE A 261 14.66 5.15 15.60
CA ILE A 261 13.83 5.34 16.80
C ILE A 261 14.70 5.53 18.04
N ALA A 262 15.76 4.72 18.22
CA ALA A 262 16.66 4.86 19.37
C ALA A 262 17.37 6.23 19.42
N LYS A 263 17.75 6.79 18.26
CA LYS A 263 18.32 8.15 18.17
C LYS A 263 17.33 9.22 18.62
N LEU A 264 16.05 9.08 18.26
CA LEU A 264 14.99 9.99 18.71
C LEU A 264 14.79 9.91 20.22
N GLU A 265 14.84 8.71 20.80
CA GLU A 265 14.72 8.53 22.26
C GLU A 265 15.85 9.22 23.03
N LEU A 266 17.10 9.08 22.58
CA LEU A 266 18.25 9.77 23.18
C LEU A 266 18.12 11.30 23.11
N SER A 267 17.66 11.82 21.96
CA SER A 267 17.48 13.25 21.74
C SER A 267 16.41 13.84 22.68
N THR A 268 15.32 13.10 22.89
CA THR A 268 14.24 13.49 23.80
C THR A 268 14.68 13.49 25.26
N GLN A 269 15.47 12.49 25.69
CA GLN A 269 16.00 12.41 27.06
C GLN A 269 16.99 13.54 27.40
N LEU A 270 17.77 14.00 26.42
CA LEU A 270 18.68 15.14 26.59
C LEU A 270 17.91 16.46 26.68
N SER A 271 16.81 16.60 25.92
CA SER A 271 15.98 17.81 25.91
C SER A 271 15.12 17.97 27.17
N SER A 272 14.80 16.86 27.87
CA SER A 272 14.04 16.90 29.13
C SER A 272 14.89 17.14 30.38
N LYS A 273 16.23 17.19 30.24
CA LYS A 273 17.18 17.41 31.34
C LYS A 273 17.72 18.85 31.41
N ASN A 274 17.40 19.68 30.42
CA ASN A 274 17.73 21.11 30.34
C ASN A 274 16.44 21.93 30.49
#